data_AF-A0A8T2H3L3-F1
#
_entry.id   AF-A0A8T2H3L3-F1
#
_cell.length_a   1.000
_cell.length_b   1.000
_cell.length_c   1.000
_cell.angle_alpha   90.00
_cell.angle_beta   90.00
_cell.angle_gamma   90.00
#
_symmetry.space_group_name_H-M   'P 1'
#
loop_
_entity.id
_entity.type
_entity.pdbx_description
1 polymer ?
#
loop_
_entity_poly.entity_id
_entity_poly.type
_entity_poly.pdbx_seq_one_letter_code
_entity_poly.pdbx_strand_id
1 'polypeptide(L)'
;MDAASRVSTQMLNQQYQEPFLAVVVDPTRTVSAGKVEIGALRTYREGHKISDYHVSEYHTIPLNKIEDFGVHCKQYYLLDIAYLKSSLDSHLLYLLWNKYSLNTLSSSPLLGNGDYFAGKISDLAETVEQAQSQLAHSRFGGIGASLHRKKEDEPPLAKITRDSAKINVEQVHGLTSQVIRDILFNSARQSERTPSDPLDPEPLITS
;
A
#
# COMPACT_ATOMS: atom_id res chain seq x y z
N MET A 1 4.17 11.56 14.43
CA MET A 1 5.64 11.46 14.37
C MET A 1 5.98 11.92 12.97
N ASP A 2 6.45 13.14 12.89
CA ASP A 2 6.27 13.97 11.71
C ASP A 2 7.53 13.88 10.84
N ALA A 3 7.40 14.03 9.52
CA ALA A 3 8.50 13.91 8.58
C ALA A 3 9.64 14.90 8.91
N ALA A 4 9.28 16.10 9.38
CA ALA A 4 10.21 17.12 9.90
C ALA A 4 11.15 16.59 11.00
N SER A 5 10.60 15.84 11.95
CA SER A 5 11.34 15.27 13.07
C SER A 5 12.33 14.21 12.57
N ARG A 6 11.91 13.38 11.61
CA ARG A 6 12.74 12.30 11.06
C ARG A 6 13.93 12.85 10.27
N VAL A 7 13.74 13.90 9.47
CA VAL A 7 14.84 14.54 8.73
C VAL A 7 15.86 15.14 9.69
N SER A 8 15.41 15.87 10.71
CA SER A 8 16.29 16.47 11.72
C SER A 8 17.09 15.40 12.48
N THR A 9 16.43 14.31 12.92
CA THR A 9 17.11 13.18 13.58
C THR A 9 18.13 12.51 12.66
N GLN A 10 17.79 12.34 11.38
CA GLN A 10 18.69 11.76 10.39
C GLN A 10 19.93 12.63 10.17
N MET A 11 19.77 13.96 10.04
CA MET A 11 20.87 14.90 9.90
C MET A 11 21.82 14.86 11.10
N LEU A 12 21.26 14.85 12.32
CA LEU A 12 22.04 14.76 13.55
C LEU A 12 22.89 13.48 13.60
N ASN A 13 22.27 12.33 13.32
CA ASN A 13 23.00 11.06 13.35
C ASN A 13 24.06 10.98 12.25
N GLN A 14 23.80 11.54 11.06
CA GLN A 14 24.82 11.65 10.01
C GLN A 14 25.98 12.55 10.40
N GLN A 15 25.77 13.60 11.20
CA GLN A 15 26.85 14.48 11.63
C GLN A 15 27.80 13.81 12.63
N TYR A 16 27.28 13.00 13.55
CA TYR A 16 28.06 12.46 14.67
C TYR A 16 28.38 10.96 14.56
N GLN A 17 27.71 10.20 13.68
CA GLN A 17 27.83 8.74 13.58
C GLN A 17 27.94 8.26 12.12
N GLU A 18 28.79 8.88 11.29
CA GLU A 18 29.02 8.36 9.93
C GLU A 18 29.75 6.99 9.94
N PRO A 19 29.37 6.05 9.05
CA PRO A 19 28.31 6.15 8.04
C PRO A 19 26.89 5.87 8.60
N PHE A 20 25.91 6.72 8.26
CA PHE A 20 24.52 6.60 8.73
C PHE A 20 23.48 6.77 7.61
N LEU A 21 22.48 5.88 7.57
CA LEU A 21 21.32 5.93 6.66
C LEU A 21 20.03 5.59 7.42
N ALA A 22 18.89 6.07 6.94
CA ALA A 22 17.58 5.72 7.50
C ALA A 22 16.92 4.65 6.65
N VAL A 23 16.36 3.63 7.29
CA VAL A 23 15.48 2.64 6.65
C VAL A 23 14.05 2.90 7.14
N VAL A 24 13.10 2.89 6.21
CA VAL A 24 11.67 3.05 6.47
C VAL A 24 10.94 1.81 5.97
N VAL A 25 10.13 1.20 6.82
CA VAL A 25 9.32 0.02 6.49
C VAL A 25 7.86 0.35 6.77
N ASP A 26 6.97 0.05 5.82
CA ASP A 26 5.53 0.14 6.01
C ASP A 26 4.93 -1.28 6.09
N PRO A 27 4.75 -1.84 7.31
CA PRO A 27 4.26 -3.21 7.46
C PRO A 27 2.82 -3.36 6.98
N THR A 28 1.99 -2.33 7.16
CA THR A 28 0.58 -2.38 6.77
C THR A 28 0.44 -2.40 5.25
N ARG A 29 1.15 -1.50 4.56
CA ARG A 29 1.17 -1.49 3.09
C ARG A 29 1.83 -2.75 2.53
N THR A 30 2.85 -3.29 3.19
CA THR A 30 3.50 -4.54 2.80
C THR A 30 2.50 -5.71 2.74
N VAL A 31 1.67 -5.84 3.77
CA VAL A 31 0.65 -6.91 3.81
C VAL A 31 -0.42 -6.69 2.74
N SER A 32 -0.88 -5.46 2.54
CA SER A 32 -1.92 -5.14 1.54
C SER A 32 -1.44 -5.33 0.10
N ALA A 33 -0.21 -4.91 -0.21
CA ALA A 33 0.35 -4.98 -1.56
C ALA A 33 0.93 -6.37 -1.91
N GLY A 34 1.18 -7.23 -0.92
CA GLY A 34 1.85 -8.52 -1.11
C GLY A 34 3.32 -8.40 -1.51
N LYS A 35 3.91 -7.21 -1.34
CA LYS A 35 5.31 -6.88 -1.65
C LYS A 35 5.89 -6.10 -0.49
N VAL A 36 7.16 -6.33 -0.17
CA VAL A 36 7.85 -5.58 0.89
C VAL A 36 7.97 -4.11 0.49
N GLU A 37 7.32 -3.26 1.28
CA GLU A 37 7.36 -1.80 1.15
C GLU A 37 8.44 -1.26 2.08
N ILE A 38 9.62 -1.07 1.49
CA ILE A 38 10.83 -0.61 2.18
C ILE A 38 11.50 0.49 1.36
N GLY A 39 11.93 1.54 2.07
CA GLY A 39 12.72 2.63 1.52
C GLY A 39 13.98 2.85 2.35
N ALA A 40 15.06 3.26 1.69
CA ALA A 40 16.29 3.68 2.33
C ALA A 40 16.58 5.11 1.89
N LEU A 41 16.99 5.95 2.81
CA LEU A 41 17.20 7.38 2.52
C LEU A 41 18.39 7.96 3.27
N ARG A 42 18.93 9.03 2.70
CA ARG A 42 19.92 9.91 3.33
C ARG A 42 19.53 11.37 3.10
N THR A 43 19.81 12.20 4.09
CA THR A 43 19.63 13.65 3.98
C THR A 43 20.78 14.29 3.22
N TYR A 44 20.51 15.38 2.51
CA TYR A 44 21.56 16.21 1.93
C TYR A 44 22.30 16.96 3.04
N ARG A 45 23.58 17.28 2.80
CA ARG A 45 24.34 18.16 3.69
C ARG A 45 23.81 19.59 3.60
N GLU A 46 23.92 20.34 4.70
CA GLU A 46 23.54 21.75 4.71
C GLU A 46 24.31 22.54 3.63
N GLY A 47 23.59 23.35 2.85
CA GLY A 47 24.15 24.14 1.76
C GLY A 47 24.32 23.41 0.42
N HIS A 48 23.95 22.13 0.31
CA HIS A 48 23.98 21.42 -0.96
C HIS A 48 22.84 21.90 -1.89
N LYS A 49 23.19 22.38 -3.10
CA LYS A 49 22.20 22.76 -4.11
C LYS A 49 21.63 21.51 -4.77
N ILE A 50 20.35 21.25 -4.51
CA ILE A 50 19.61 20.14 -5.12
C ILE A 50 19.35 20.51 -6.59
N SER A 51 19.83 19.70 -7.53
CA SER A 51 19.37 19.79 -8.92
C SER A 51 17.93 19.27 -8.99
N ASP A 52 17.04 19.97 -9.69
CA ASP A 52 15.60 19.64 -9.83
C ASP A 52 15.29 18.27 -10.50
N TYR A 53 16.30 17.45 -10.77
CA TYR A 53 16.23 16.22 -11.57
C TYR A 53 15.89 14.94 -10.81
N HIS A 54 15.60 14.99 -9.51
CA HIS A 54 15.19 13.78 -8.79
C HIS A 54 13.71 13.50 -8.98
N VAL A 55 13.41 12.57 -9.89
CA VAL A 55 12.10 11.96 -10.06
C VAL A 55 11.79 11.12 -8.81
N SER A 56 10.97 11.67 -7.92
CA SER A 56 10.41 10.90 -6.81
C SER A 56 9.36 9.93 -7.36
N GLU A 57 9.45 8.65 -6.99
CA GLU A 57 8.41 7.68 -7.30
C GLU A 57 7.09 8.09 -6.63
N TYR A 58 5.98 8.08 -7.38
CA TYR A 58 4.69 8.50 -6.85
C TYR A 58 4.19 7.52 -5.79
N HIS A 59 3.93 8.02 -4.59
CA HIS A 59 3.34 7.27 -3.50
C HIS A 59 2.04 7.94 -3.06
N THR A 60 0.99 7.14 -2.85
CA THR A 60 -0.27 7.63 -2.27
C THR A 60 -0.04 8.02 -0.80
N ILE A 61 -0.06 9.31 -0.52
CA ILE A 61 0.13 9.91 0.79
C ILE A 61 -1.23 10.36 1.33
N PRO A 62 -1.62 9.95 2.55
CA PRO A 62 -2.82 10.45 3.22
C PRO A 62 -2.87 11.98 3.29
N LEU A 63 -4.07 12.56 3.20
CA LEU A 63 -4.27 14.02 3.18
C LEU A 63 -3.67 14.71 4.40
N ASN A 64 -3.81 14.11 5.59
CA ASN A 64 -3.25 14.63 6.84
C ASN A 64 -1.71 14.68 6.89
N LYS A 65 -1.01 14.09 5.90
CA LYS A 65 0.46 14.04 5.83
C LYS A 65 1.03 14.72 4.59
N ILE A 66 0.19 15.21 3.68
CA ILE A 66 0.64 15.69 2.38
C ILE A 66 1.46 16.98 2.48
N GLU A 67 1.09 17.89 3.38
CA GLU A 67 1.79 19.17 3.58
C GLU A 67 3.19 18.97 4.15
N ASP A 68 3.30 18.20 5.25
CA ASP A 68 4.56 17.86 5.91
C ASP A 68 5.51 17.09 4.96
N PHE A 69 4.96 16.19 4.14
CA PHE A 69 5.73 15.50 3.12
C PHE A 69 6.23 16.47 2.04
N GLY A 70 5.39 17.40 1.57
CA GLY A 70 5.73 18.36 0.52
C GLY A 70 6.86 19.33 0.91
N VAL A 71 6.97 19.70 2.19
CA VAL A 71 8.03 20.58 2.68
C VAL A 71 9.38 19.85 2.76
N HIS A 72 9.37 18.57 3.12
CA HIS A 72 10.59 17.82 3.42
C HIS A 72 11.05 16.86 2.31
N CYS A 73 10.25 16.64 1.27
CA CYS A 73 10.58 15.70 0.18
C CYS A 73 11.87 16.04 -0.59
N LYS A 74 12.30 17.32 -0.56
CA LYS A 74 13.53 17.77 -1.23
C LYS A 74 14.78 17.64 -0.36
N GLN A 75 14.64 17.37 0.94
CA GLN A 75 15.76 17.38 1.90
C GLN A 75 16.51 16.04 1.98
N TYR A 76 16.01 15.01 1.31
CA TYR A 76 16.62 13.69 1.26
C TYR A 76 16.58 13.12 -0.15
N TYR A 77 17.42 12.11 -0.39
CA TYR A 77 17.39 11.27 -1.58
C TYR A 77 17.19 9.82 -1.17
N LEU A 78 16.55 9.07 -2.07
CA LEU A 78 16.36 7.64 -1.92
C LEU A 78 17.63 6.89 -2.33
N LEU A 79 17.92 5.82 -1.63
CA LEU A 79 18.97 4.87 -1.94
C LEU A 79 18.36 3.62 -2.58
N ASP A 80 19.04 3.08 -3.57
CA ASP A 80 18.67 1.78 -4.15
C ASP A 80 18.87 0.67 -3.12
N ILE A 81 17.87 -0.21 -3.03
CA ILE A 81 17.89 -1.36 -2.13
C ILE A 81 18.11 -2.62 -2.95
N ALA A 82 19.16 -3.36 -2.62
CA ALA A 82 19.42 -4.69 -3.14
C ALA A 82 19.34 -5.72 -2.02
N TYR A 83 18.80 -6.89 -2.34
CA TYR A 83 18.72 -8.01 -1.40
C TYR A 83 19.83 -9.00 -1.70
N LEU A 84 20.60 -9.35 -0.68
CA LEU A 84 21.57 -10.44 -0.75
C LEU A 84 21.06 -11.58 0.13
N LYS A 85 21.18 -12.81 -0.38
CA LYS A 85 20.97 -14.03 0.39
C LYS A 85 22.22 -14.89 0.32
N SER A 86 22.68 -15.41 1.44
CA SER A 86 23.77 -16.40 1.41
C SER A 86 23.27 -17.75 0.90
N SER A 87 24.21 -18.65 0.57
CA SER A 87 23.87 -20.04 0.23
C SER A 87 23.19 -20.76 1.40
N LEU A 88 23.63 -20.48 2.63
CA LEU A 88 23.04 -21.02 3.85
C LEU A 88 21.62 -20.47 4.08
N ASP A 89 21.41 -19.15 3.95
CA ASP A 89 20.07 -18.55 4.09
C ASP A 89 19.10 -19.11 3.07
N SER A 90 19.56 -19.29 1.83
CA SER A 90 18.76 -19.89 0.76
C SER A 90 18.32 -21.32 1.12
N HIS A 91 19.24 -22.11 1.69
CA HIS A 91 18.93 -23.47 2.14
C HIS A 91 17.96 -23.47 3.34
N LEU A 92 18.17 -22.58 4.32
CA LEU A 92 17.31 -22.46 5.48
C LEU A 92 15.90 -22.00 5.11
N LEU A 93 15.77 -20.99 4.25
CA LEU A 93 14.49 -20.51 3.74
C LEU A 93 13.73 -21.60 2.97
N TYR A 94 14.44 -22.43 2.21
CA TYR A 94 13.83 -23.58 1.53
C TYR A 94 13.25 -24.60 2.52
N LEU A 95 14.00 -24.95 3.57
CA LEU A 95 13.51 -25.85 4.62
C LEU A 95 12.31 -25.27 5.37
N LEU A 96 12.35 -23.97 5.68
CA LEU A 96 11.24 -23.26 6.33
C LEU A 96 10.00 -23.22 5.44
N TRP A 97 10.18 -22.97 4.14
CA TRP A 97 9.09 -22.95 3.17
C TRP A 97 8.34 -24.29 3.16
N ASN A 98 9.07 -25.40 3.17
CA ASN A 98 8.46 -26.74 3.20
C ASN A 98 7.59 -26.98 4.44
N LYS A 99 7.90 -26.33 5.57
CA LYS A 99 7.18 -26.50 6.84
C LYS A 99 6.06 -25.47 7.04
N TYR A 100 6.22 -24.26 6.53
CA TYR A 100 5.34 -23.11 6.82
C TYR A 100 4.52 -22.61 5.63
N SER A 101 4.63 -23.24 4.46
CA SER A 101 3.85 -22.86 3.25
C SER A 101 2.34 -22.85 3.47
N LEU A 102 1.81 -23.69 4.37
CA LEU A 102 0.40 -23.70 4.74
C LEU A 102 -0.07 -22.34 5.30
N ASN A 103 0.79 -21.59 5.99
CA ASN A 103 0.44 -20.26 6.50
C ASN A 103 0.27 -19.24 5.37
N THR A 104 0.99 -19.41 4.26
CA THR A 104 0.82 -18.58 3.06
C THR A 104 -0.52 -18.87 2.38
N LEU A 105 -0.99 -20.12 2.44
CA LEU A 105 -2.29 -20.49 1.87
C LEU A 105 -3.46 -20.08 2.78
N SER A 106 -3.28 -20.09 4.10
CA SER A 106 -4.33 -19.76 5.07
C SER A 106 -4.48 -18.27 5.35
N SER A 107 -3.51 -17.43 5.01
CA SER A 107 -3.55 -16.00 5.30
C SER A 107 -4.51 -15.23 4.37
N SER A 108 -5.36 -14.39 4.96
CA SER A 108 -6.29 -13.54 4.21
C SER A 108 -5.95 -12.06 4.45
N PRO A 109 -5.36 -11.36 3.46
CA PRO A 109 -5.06 -9.93 3.58
C PRO A 109 -6.32 -9.08 3.83
N LEU A 110 -7.49 -9.53 3.35
CA LEU A 110 -8.77 -8.83 3.50
C LEU A 110 -9.24 -8.73 4.96
N LEU A 111 -8.96 -9.76 5.77
CA LEU A 111 -9.43 -9.81 7.16
C LEU A 111 -8.49 -9.09 8.12
N GLY A 112 -7.18 -9.08 7.82
CA GLY A 112 -6.17 -8.45 8.68
C GLY A 112 -6.07 -6.93 8.53
N ASN A 113 -6.43 -6.38 7.36
CA ASN A 113 -6.17 -4.98 7.00
C ASN A 113 -7.44 -4.15 6.75
N GLY A 114 -8.58 -4.52 7.37
CA GLY A 114 -9.86 -3.84 7.17
C GLY A 114 -9.80 -2.33 7.45
N ASP A 115 -9.22 -1.93 8.59
CA ASP A 115 -9.11 -0.52 9.00
C ASP A 115 -8.24 0.30 8.04
N TYR A 116 -7.14 -0.28 7.56
CA TYR A 116 -6.28 0.36 6.57
C TYR A 116 -7.05 0.68 5.28
N PHE A 117 -7.83 -0.29 4.83
CA PHE A 117 -8.61 -0.15 3.62
C PHE A 117 -9.75 0.87 3.77
N ALA A 118 -10.48 0.81 4.89
CA ALA A 118 -11.51 1.79 5.22
C ALA A 118 -10.93 3.21 5.27
N GLY A 119 -9.77 3.39 5.89
CA GLY A 119 -9.04 4.66 5.90
C GLY A 119 -8.67 5.14 4.49
N LYS A 120 -8.16 4.25 3.63
CA LYS A 120 -7.83 4.59 2.24
C LYS A 120 -9.04 5.01 1.41
N ILE A 121 -10.20 4.38 1.62
CA ILE A 121 -11.45 4.80 0.97
C ILE A 121 -11.88 6.16 1.49
N SER A 122 -11.81 6.38 2.81
CA SER A 122 -12.15 7.67 3.42
C SER A 122 -11.30 8.80 2.86
N ASP A 123 -9.97 8.61 2.81
CA ASP A 123 -9.03 9.58 2.22
C ASP A 123 -9.35 9.84 0.73
N LEU A 124 -9.67 8.78 -0.04
CA LEU A 124 -10.04 8.92 -1.46
C LEU A 124 -11.33 9.74 -1.62
N ALA A 125 -12.34 9.48 -0.79
CA ALA A 125 -13.61 10.20 -0.82
C ALA A 125 -13.42 11.70 -0.53
N GLU A 126 -12.62 12.03 0.49
CA GLU A 126 -12.29 13.41 0.81
C GLU A 126 -11.50 14.08 -0.33
N THR A 127 -10.55 13.37 -0.95
CA THR A 127 -9.79 13.89 -2.10
C THR A 127 -10.70 14.19 -3.30
N VAL A 128 -11.70 13.34 -3.55
CA VAL A 128 -12.72 13.56 -4.58
C VAL A 128 -13.57 14.79 -4.29
N GLU A 129 -14.01 14.97 -3.04
CA GLU A 129 -14.79 16.14 -2.62
C GLU A 129 -14.01 17.45 -2.77
N GLN A 130 -12.73 17.45 -2.42
CA GLN A 130 -11.82 18.58 -2.62
C GLN A 130 -11.66 18.91 -4.11
N ALA A 131 -11.45 17.91 -4.97
CA ALA A 131 -11.33 18.11 -6.42
C ALA A 131 -12.62 18.65 -7.04
N GLN A 132 -13.78 18.14 -6.60
CA GLN A 132 -15.09 18.63 -7.04
C GLN A 132 -15.31 20.09 -6.64
N SER A 133 -14.97 20.45 -5.39
CA SER A 133 -15.07 21.82 -4.89
C SER A 133 -14.20 22.78 -5.71
N GLN A 134 -12.95 22.41 -6.03
CA GLN A 134 -12.07 23.23 -6.88
C GLN A 134 -12.64 23.45 -8.28
N LEU A 135 -13.24 22.41 -8.88
CA LEU A 135 -13.90 22.51 -10.19
C LEU A 135 -15.15 23.38 -10.15
N ALA A 136 -15.94 23.33 -9.07
CA ALA A 136 -17.13 24.16 -8.89
C ALA A 136 -16.78 25.65 -8.77
N HIS A 137 -15.73 25.98 -8.01
CA HIS A 137 -15.24 27.36 -7.87
C HIS A 137 -14.66 27.91 -9.19
N SER A 138 -14.06 27.05 -10.02
CA SER A 138 -13.58 27.43 -11.36
C SER A 138 -14.70 27.75 -12.35
N ARG A 139 -15.95 27.33 -12.08
CA ARG A 139 -17.11 27.59 -12.96
C ARG A 139 -17.81 28.92 -12.69
N PHE A 140 -17.59 29.54 -11.52
CA PHE A 140 -18.25 30.79 -11.12
C PHE A 140 -17.34 32.03 -11.15
N GLY A 141 -16.05 31.88 -11.46
CA GLY A 141 -15.09 32.98 -11.52
C GLY A 141 -14.44 33.16 -12.89
N GLY A 142 -15.03 34.02 -13.73
CA GLY A 142 -14.33 34.89 -14.69
C GLY A 142 -13.50 34.25 -15.81
N ILE A 143 -13.98 34.46 -17.04
CA ILE A 143 -13.16 34.46 -18.26
C ILE A 143 -12.10 35.58 -18.11
N GLY A 144 -10.90 35.25 -17.62
CA GLY A 144 -9.75 36.16 -17.67
C GLY A 144 -8.97 36.32 -16.37
N ALA A 145 -8.20 35.30 -15.97
CA ALA A 145 -6.92 35.44 -15.27
C ALA A 145 -6.34 34.06 -14.89
N SER A 146 -5.55 33.43 -15.77
CA SER A 146 -4.42 32.57 -15.35
C SER A 146 -3.57 32.14 -16.55
N LEU A 147 -2.73 33.05 -17.05
CA LEU A 147 -1.63 32.70 -17.97
C LEU A 147 -0.35 32.29 -17.20
N HIS A 148 -0.46 32.05 -15.89
CA HIS A 148 0.64 31.56 -15.06
C HIS A 148 0.13 30.54 -14.05
N ARG A 149 -0.04 29.29 -14.50
CA ARG A 149 -0.05 28.14 -13.59
C ARG A 149 1.04 27.19 -14.08
N LYS A 150 2.07 27.04 -13.25
CA LYS A 150 3.25 26.17 -13.49
C LYS A 150 2.79 24.80 -13.97
N LYS A 151 3.42 24.37 -15.06
CA LYS A 151 3.16 23.17 -15.84
C LYS A 151 3.88 21.96 -15.23
N GLU A 152 3.67 21.66 -13.95
CA GLU A 152 4.40 20.58 -13.26
C GLU A 152 3.54 19.70 -12.33
N ASP A 153 2.35 20.13 -11.91
CA ASP A 153 1.49 19.29 -11.07
C ASP A 153 0.51 18.46 -11.90
N GLU A 154 0.61 17.14 -11.79
CA GLU A 154 -0.34 16.17 -12.34
C GLU A 154 -1.79 16.56 -11.97
N PRO A 155 -2.77 16.51 -12.89
CA PRO A 155 -4.12 16.98 -12.62
C PRO A 155 -4.74 16.20 -11.44
N PRO A 156 -5.46 16.88 -10.52
CA PRO A 156 -6.03 16.24 -9.32
C PRO A 156 -6.85 14.98 -9.63
N LEU A 157 -7.57 15.00 -10.76
CA LEU A 157 -8.37 13.86 -11.21
C LEU A 157 -7.51 12.64 -11.59
N ALA A 158 -6.33 12.83 -12.19
CA ALA A 158 -5.43 11.72 -12.51
C ALA A 158 -4.86 11.07 -11.24
N LYS A 159 -4.59 11.87 -10.19
CA LYS A 159 -4.19 11.34 -8.87
C LYS A 159 -5.30 10.47 -8.28
N ILE A 160 -6.54 10.96 -8.29
CA ILE A 160 -7.73 10.20 -7.84
C ILE A 160 -7.86 8.89 -8.62
N THR A 161 -7.73 8.92 -9.95
CA THR A 161 -7.81 7.70 -10.77
C THR A 161 -6.71 6.71 -10.42
N ARG A 162 -5.47 7.17 -10.22
CA ARG A 162 -4.35 6.29 -9.82
C ARG A 162 -4.57 5.69 -8.44
N ASP A 163 -4.99 6.48 -7.46
CA ASP A 163 -5.23 6.02 -6.09
C ASP A 163 -6.40 5.02 -6.03
N SER A 164 -7.50 5.31 -6.75
CA SER A 164 -8.63 4.38 -6.90
C SER A 164 -8.22 3.07 -7.57
N ALA A 165 -7.44 3.13 -8.65
CA ALA A 165 -6.94 1.93 -9.32
C ALA A 165 -6.05 1.09 -8.39
N LYS A 166 -5.19 1.72 -7.60
CA LYS A 166 -4.32 1.03 -6.63
C LYS A 166 -5.14 0.29 -5.56
N ILE A 167 -6.12 0.97 -4.97
CA ILE A 167 -7.06 0.41 -3.99
C ILE A 167 -7.80 -0.80 -4.58
N ASN A 168 -8.24 -0.71 -5.83
CA ASN A 168 -8.95 -1.81 -6.50
C ASN A 168 -8.04 -3.02 -6.73
N VAL A 169 -6.80 -2.82 -7.17
CA VAL A 169 -5.85 -3.94 -7.39
C VAL A 169 -5.58 -4.70 -6.08
N GLU A 170 -5.39 -3.99 -4.96
CA GLU A 170 -5.18 -4.62 -3.64
C GLU A 170 -6.41 -5.45 -3.21
N GLN A 171 -7.63 -4.94 -3.42
CA GLN A 171 -8.86 -5.67 -3.10
C GLN A 171 -9.08 -6.90 -3.97
N VAL A 172 -8.90 -6.74 -5.28
CA VAL A 172 -9.04 -7.87 -6.23
C VAL A 172 -8.04 -8.96 -5.88
N HIS A 173 -6.80 -8.61 -5.54
CA HIS A 173 -5.80 -9.59 -5.10
C HIS A 173 -6.25 -10.37 -3.86
N GLY A 174 -6.78 -9.68 -2.85
CA GLY A 174 -7.34 -10.31 -1.65
C GLY A 174 -8.53 -11.23 -1.95
N LEU A 175 -9.46 -10.78 -2.80
CA LEU A 175 -10.64 -11.56 -3.20
C LEU A 175 -10.25 -12.80 -4.02
N THR A 176 -9.32 -12.65 -4.97
CA THR A 176 -8.78 -13.77 -5.76
C THR A 176 -8.18 -14.83 -4.85
N SER A 177 -7.41 -14.45 -3.82
CA SER A 177 -6.87 -15.39 -2.83
C SER A 177 -7.98 -16.17 -2.10
N GLN A 178 -9.07 -15.49 -1.74
CA GLN A 178 -10.23 -16.13 -1.10
C GLN A 178 -10.98 -17.08 -2.04
N VAL A 179 -11.19 -16.71 -3.29
CA VAL A 179 -11.83 -17.56 -4.30
C VAL A 179 -11.00 -18.81 -4.58
N ILE A 180 -9.68 -18.65 -4.73
CA ILE A 180 -8.77 -19.80 -4.92
C ILE A 180 -8.87 -20.76 -3.75
N ARG A 181 -8.86 -20.26 -2.50
CA ARG A 181 -9.07 -21.11 -1.32
C ARG A 181 -10.39 -21.85 -1.35
N ASP A 182 -11.48 -21.16 -1.69
CA ASP A 182 -12.81 -21.77 -1.72
C ASP A 182 -12.87 -22.91 -2.76
N ILE A 183 -12.33 -22.68 -3.95
CA ILE A 183 -12.24 -23.71 -5.00
C ILE A 183 -11.40 -24.91 -4.54
N LEU A 184 -10.23 -24.67 -3.95
CA LEU A 184 -9.31 -25.73 -3.56
C LEU A 184 -9.83 -26.59 -2.39
N PHE A 185 -10.48 -25.98 -1.39
CA PHE A 185 -10.80 -26.66 -0.13
C PHE A 185 -12.30 -26.88 0.12
N ASN A 186 -13.18 -26.04 -0.44
CA ASN A 186 -14.63 -26.14 -0.19
C ASN A 186 -15.39 -26.75 -1.38
N SER A 187 -15.01 -26.45 -2.62
CA SER A 187 -15.68 -27.02 -3.81
C SER A 187 -15.39 -28.51 -3.99
N ALA A 188 -14.18 -28.98 -3.66
CA ALA A 188 -13.83 -30.41 -3.70
C ALA A 188 -14.74 -31.27 -2.81
N ARG A 189 -15.22 -30.72 -1.68
CA ARG A 189 -16.12 -31.41 -0.73
C ARG A 189 -17.57 -31.50 -1.22
N GLN A 190 -17.98 -30.66 -2.17
CA GLN A 190 -19.33 -30.67 -2.74
C GLN A 190 -19.49 -31.74 -3.81
N SER A 191 -18.42 -32.11 -4.52
CA SER A 191 -18.44 -33.18 -5.53
C SER A 191 -18.59 -34.59 -4.92
N GLU A 192 -18.18 -34.79 -3.66
CA GLU A 192 -18.35 -36.06 -2.94
C GLU A 192 -19.74 -36.20 -2.28
N ARG A 193 -20.52 -35.12 -2.21
CA ARG A 193 -21.91 -35.15 -1.73
C ARG A 193 -22.88 -35.35 -2.89
N THR A 194 -22.74 -36.45 -3.62
CA THR A 194 -23.88 -37.01 -4.37
C THR A 194 -24.81 -37.72 -3.37
N PRO A 195 -26.12 -37.46 -3.37
CA PRO A 195 -27.06 -38.16 -2.51
C PRO A 195 -27.25 -39.59 -3.04
N SER A 196 -26.50 -40.54 -2.48
CA SER A 196 -26.77 -41.96 -2.62
C SER A 196 -26.77 -42.61 -1.23
N ASP A 197 -27.78 -42.29 -0.44
CA ASP A 197 -28.31 -43.22 0.57
C ASP A 197 -29.84 -43.23 0.42
N PRO A 198 -30.46 -44.40 0.14
CA PRO A 198 -31.90 -44.50 -0.02
C PRO A 198 -32.59 -44.60 1.35
N LEU A 199 -33.53 -43.67 1.57
CA LEU A 199 -34.72 -43.81 2.43
C LEU A 199 -34.49 -44.16 3.91
N ASP A 200 -34.41 -43.14 4.76
CA ASP A 200 -34.88 -43.26 6.16
C ASP A 200 -36.40 -43.56 6.13
N PRO A 201 -36.89 -44.64 6.79
CA PRO A 201 -38.32 -44.91 6.86
C PRO A 201 -39.00 -43.95 7.86
N GLU A 202 -40.16 -43.42 7.46
CA GLU A 202 -41.00 -42.53 8.27
C GLU A 202 -41.33 -43.08 9.68
N PRO A 203 -41.49 -42.22 10.69
CA PRO A 203 -41.98 -42.65 11.99
C PRO A 203 -43.47 -42.99 11.90
N LEU A 204 -43.80 -44.27 12.11
CA LEU A 204 -45.17 -44.73 12.36
C LEU A 204 -45.75 -44.00 13.58
N ILE A 205 -46.76 -43.18 13.32
CA ILE A 205 -47.68 -42.68 14.35
C ILE A 205 -48.54 -43.87 14.80
N THR A 206 -48.33 -44.35 16.02
CA THR A 206 -49.31 -45.21 16.71
C THR A 206 -50.21 -44.34 17.58
N SER A 207 -51.52 -44.54 17.41
CA SER A 207 -52.62 -43.93 18.17
C SER A 207 -52.53 -44.14 19.68
#